data_AF-A0AAN7C3D6-F1
#
_entry.id   AF-A0AAN7C3D6-F1
#
_cell.length_a   1.000
_cell.length_b   1.000
_cell.length_c   1.000
_cell.angle_alpha   90.00
_cell.angle_beta   90.00
_cell.angle_gamma   90.00
#
_symmetry.space_group_name_H-M   'P 1'
#
loop_
_entity.id
_entity.type
_entity.pdbx_description
1 polymer ?
#
loop_
_entity_poly.entity_id
_entity_poly.type
_entity_poly.pdbx_seq_one_letter_code
_entity_poly.pdbx_strand_id
1 'polypeptide(L)'
;MYRTFFIIGLGTKPVTTISASLTAAQKTRLHEVADLLLSIMHTLACMRYLQQDWIQPGPHNIDAQLPLYHSLGLDPSIIYLYSILHYLSQRYVDFFQGSSFADFRTESDVRDGRKSMHDSDTAAAHMRPWMTPLSMLGNHDSVILYDAKRHVIGIFDQIWGRSSDPNLYEGWVCESELDDGSRYLFKKVEEGRKVQCEAWELKEQMKRDQEEEEEGVDVDNEAKEDEDEEDEEDEDEDEGADVEKNYWDEMESRPAPNNSAGWEWDPELVTPVYRKHGWPSDSFDGDAFQVDQVRAVARARAEDIAQRPLAAVQTAEHYVKRQQEQEASVMPPRLARLAVAATVDEEWTVRWEIWQAERHTEDLRKKLKQAQETTERLCPNKQGPGDEELLLLELKEIQINLRVGQCTTSIGECEEEVAALRAWMGGLPDGAELAKRVAQGVVDARLDAIAHLVERRQGRIDRVEKLRESSA
;
A
#
# COMPACT_ATOMS: atom_id res chain seq x y z
N MET A 1 30.41 11.40 -61.95
CA MET A 1 29.75 10.12 -61.57
C MET A 1 28.73 10.46 -60.50
N TYR A 2 27.52 10.86 -60.91
CA TYR A 2 26.47 11.29 -59.98
C TYR A 2 25.75 10.05 -59.44
N ARG A 3 25.87 9.80 -58.13
CA ARG A 3 25.09 8.77 -57.44
C ARG A 3 23.74 9.37 -57.05
N THR A 4 22.74 9.10 -57.87
CA THR A 4 21.32 9.28 -57.55
C THR A 4 20.95 8.26 -56.47
N PHE A 5 20.75 8.71 -55.24
CA PHE A 5 20.13 7.90 -54.19
C PHE A 5 18.62 7.85 -54.46
N PHE A 6 18.12 6.68 -54.82
CA PHE A 6 16.69 6.37 -54.77
C PHE A 6 16.28 6.26 -53.29
N ILE A 7 15.55 7.26 -52.80
CA ILE A 7 14.76 7.11 -51.57
C ILE A 7 13.52 6.32 -51.97
N ILE A 8 13.54 5.02 -51.72
CA ILE A 8 12.35 4.19 -51.74
C ILE A 8 11.50 4.65 -50.56
N GLY A 9 10.31 5.19 -50.86
CA GLY A 9 9.33 5.58 -49.86
C GLY A 9 8.89 4.38 -49.03
N LEU A 10 9.52 4.20 -47.87
CA LEU A 10 8.97 3.43 -46.78
C LEU A 10 7.70 4.15 -46.31
N GLY A 11 6.58 3.44 -46.35
CA GLY A 11 5.27 3.95 -45.94
C GLY A 11 5.36 4.69 -44.61
N THR A 12 4.90 5.92 -44.59
CA THR A 12 4.91 6.79 -43.41
C THR A 12 3.92 6.27 -42.37
N LYS A 13 4.47 5.46 -41.48
CA LYS A 13 4.27 5.34 -40.02
C LYS A 13 2.83 5.48 -39.47
N PRO A 14 2.24 4.41 -38.92
CA PRO A 14 0.90 4.41 -38.33
C PRO A 14 0.74 5.35 -37.11
N VAL A 15 1.79 5.69 -36.36
CA VAL A 15 1.74 6.72 -35.30
C VAL A 15 1.33 8.10 -35.84
N THR A 16 1.67 8.42 -37.09
CA THR A 16 1.27 9.68 -37.74
C THR A 16 -0.25 9.78 -37.88
N THR A 17 -0.92 8.64 -38.11
CA THR A 17 -2.38 8.56 -38.28
C THR A 17 -3.10 8.73 -36.95
N ILE A 18 -2.58 8.17 -35.86
CA ILE A 18 -3.13 8.33 -34.50
C ILE A 18 -2.95 9.78 -34.03
N SER A 19 -1.79 10.38 -34.29
CA SER A 19 -1.58 11.81 -34.01
C SER A 19 -2.56 12.68 -34.81
N ALA A 20 -2.90 12.32 -36.05
CA ALA A 20 -3.84 13.09 -36.86
C ALA A 20 -5.29 13.08 -36.33
N SER A 21 -5.70 12.07 -35.54
CA SER A 21 -7.05 12.00 -34.97
C SER A 21 -7.24 12.83 -33.69
N LEU A 22 -6.17 13.32 -33.08
CA LEU A 22 -6.22 14.12 -31.84
C LEU A 22 -6.20 15.62 -32.13
N THR A 23 -7.03 16.37 -31.41
CA THR A 23 -7.02 17.84 -31.43
C THR A 23 -5.72 18.39 -30.85
N ALA A 24 -5.36 19.63 -31.20
CA ALA A 24 -4.19 20.29 -30.63
C ALA A 24 -4.29 20.41 -29.09
N ALA A 25 -5.48 20.72 -28.56
CA ALA A 25 -5.71 20.82 -27.13
C ALA A 25 -5.49 19.47 -26.40
N GLN A 26 -5.98 18.37 -26.97
CA GLN A 26 -5.71 17.03 -26.41
C GLN A 26 -4.21 16.73 -26.40
N LYS A 27 -3.49 17.03 -27.48
CA LYS A 27 -2.03 16.83 -27.51
C LYS A 27 -1.33 17.65 -26.44
N THR A 28 -1.67 18.93 -26.28
CA THR A 28 -1.08 19.79 -25.24
C THR A 28 -1.25 19.17 -23.85
N ARG A 29 -2.47 18.71 -23.51
CA ARG A 29 -2.74 18.04 -22.23
C ARG A 29 -1.93 16.76 -22.02
N LEU A 30 -1.73 15.98 -23.07
CA LEU A 30 -0.94 14.74 -22.99
C LEU A 30 0.57 15.03 -22.86
N HIS A 31 1.06 16.08 -23.52
CA HIS A 31 2.45 16.55 -23.34
C HIS A 31 2.68 17.08 -21.93
N GLU A 32 1.72 17.82 -21.36
CA GLU A 32 1.79 18.29 -19.98
C GLU A 32 2.01 17.12 -18.99
N VAL A 33 1.24 16.03 -19.14
CA VAL A 33 1.39 14.82 -18.30
C VAL A 33 2.77 14.19 -18.49
N ALA A 34 3.26 14.07 -19.73
CA ALA A 34 4.58 13.53 -20.01
C ALA A 34 5.71 14.40 -19.41
N ASP A 35 5.64 15.71 -19.60
CA ASP A 35 6.60 16.70 -19.09
C ASP A 35 6.64 16.70 -17.55
N LEU A 36 5.49 16.55 -16.89
CA LEU A 36 5.41 16.41 -15.43
C LEU A 36 6.11 15.13 -14.94
N LEU A 37 5.88 14.00 -15.61
CA LEU A 37 6.58 12.75 -15.28
C LEU A 37 8.10 12.86 -15.52
N LEU A 38 8.53 13.54 -16.58
CA LEU A 38 9.95 13.81 -16.80
C LEU A 38 10.56 14.66 -15.68
N SER A 39 9.82 15.68 -15.24
CA SER A 39 10.22 16.53 -14.12
C SER A 39 10.40 15.71 -12.83
N ILE A 40 9.49 14.77 -12.56
CA ILE A 40 9.61 13.83 -11.43
C ILE A 40 10.87 12.97 -11.58
N MET A 41 11.10 12.37 -12.74
CA MET A 41 12.30 11.54 -12.99
C MET A 41 13.60 12.33 -12.80
N HIS A 42 13.68 13.56 -13.33
CA HIS A 42 14.85 14.41 -13.13
C HIS A 42 15.02 14.84 -11.67
N THR A 43 13.92 15.11 -10.97
CA THR A 43 13.96 15.41 -9.53
C THR A 43 14.54 14.23 -8.75
N LEU A 44 14.08 13.01 -9.05
CA LEU A 44 14.62 11.79 -8.44
C LEU A 44 16.08 11.53 -8.81
N ALA A 45 16.51 11.87 -10.02
CA ALA A 45 17.91 11.81 -10.41
C ALA A 45 18.77 12.83 -9.65
N CYS A 46 18.28 14.06 -9.47
CA CYS A 46 18.93 15.08 -8.64
C CYS A 46 19.04 14.63 -7.18
N MET A 47 18.03 13.93 -6.68
CA MET A 47 18.03 13.30 -5.35
C MET A 47 18.93 12.05 -5.27
N ARG A 48 19.60 11.67 -6.37
CA ARG A 48 20.43 10.46 -6.51
C ARG A 48 19.69 9.15 -6.30
N TYR A 49 18.36 9.18 -6.39
CA TYR A 49 17.53 7.97 -6.40
C TYR A 49 17.62 7.26 -7.76
N LEU A 50 17.71 8.03 -8.84
CA LEU A 50 17.93 7.54 -10.19
C LEU A 50 19.29 7.97 -10.73
N GLN A 51 19.89 7.16 -11.60
CA GLN A 51 20.99 7.64 -12.43
C GLN A 51 20.42 8.43 -13.61
N GLN A 52 21.03 9.58 -13.92
CA GLN A 52 20.54 10.48 -14.97
C GLN A 52 20.55 9.81 -16.36
N ASP A 53 21.50 8.93 -16.64
CA ASP A 53 21.62 8.20 -17.90
C ASP A 53 20.58 7.09 -18.05
N TRP A 54 19.90 6.70 -16.96
CA TRP A 54 18.81 5.74 -17.03
C TRP A 54 17.58 6.33 -17.72
N ILE A 55 17.36 7.64 -17.61
CA ILE A 55 16.18 8.33 -18.13
C ILE A 55 16.23 8.39 -19.66
N GLN A 56 15.23 7.81 -20.32
CA GLN A 56 15.10 7.80 -21.77
C GLN A 56 13.92 8.68 -22.18
N PRO A 57 14.17 9.90 -22.69
CA PRO A 57 13.09 10.83 -22.99
C PRO A 57 12.38 10.47 -24.30
N GLY A 58 11.05 10.62 -24.33
CA GLY A 58 10.24 10.51 -25.55
C GLY A 58 10.57 11.55 -26.63
N PRO A 59 10.00 11.41 -27.84
CA PRO A 59 9.08 10.35 -28.26
C PRO A 59 9.78 9.04 -28.65
N HIS A 60 9.00 7.96 -28.66
CA HIS A 60 9.45 6.60 -28.95
C HIS A 60 8.68 5.95 -30.10
N ASN A 61 9.32 4.99 -30.76
CA ASN A 61 8.66 4.18 -31.77
C ASN A 61 7.86 3.05 -31.09
N ILE A 62 6.54 3.11 -31.21
CA ILE A 62 5.59 2.13 -30.67
C ILE A 62 4.91 1.28 -31.75
N ASP A 63 5.36 1.38 -33.02
CA ASP A 63 4.71 0.71 -34.17
C ASP A 63 4.53 -0.80 -33.94
N ALA A 64 5.49 -1.45 -33.27
CA ALA A 64 5.46 -2.87 -32.96
C ALA A 64 4.32 -3.27 -31.99
N GLN A 65 3.88 -2.35 -31.14
CA GLN A 65 2.86 -2.59 -30.12
C GLN A 65 1.44 -2.15 -30.55
N LEU A 66 1.30 -1.45 -31.67
CA LEU A 66 -0.01 -1.00 -32.15
C LEU A 66 -1.04 -2.13 -32.32
N PRO A 67 -0.70 -3.34 -32.83
CA PRO A 67 -1.66 -4.44 -32.89
C PRO A 67 -2.21 -4.81 -31.51
N LEU A 68 -1.35 -4.84 -30.48
CA LEU A 68 -1.75 -5.09 -29.10
C LEU A 68 -2.67 -3.98 -28.59
N TYR A 69 -2.30 -2.71 -28.76
CA TYR A 69 -3.09 -1.57 -28.29
C TYR A 69 -4.50 -1.55 -28.91
N HIS A 70 -4.59 -1.84 -30.21
CA HIS A 70 -5.89 -1.94 -30.87
C HIS A 70 -6.69 -3.16 -30.40
N SER A 71 -6.04 -4.29 -30.12
CA SER A 71 -6.72 -5.48 -29.57
C SER A 71 -7.29 -5.26 -28.16
N LEU A 72 -6.63 -4.40 -27.37
CA LEU A 72 -7.09 -3.97 -26.04
C LEU A 72 -8.09 -2.80 -26.11
N GLY A 73 -8.40 -2.30 -27.31
CA GLY A 73 -9.33 -1.21 -27.53
C GLY A 73 -8.88 0.14 -26.98
N LEU A 74 -7.57 0.38 -26.83
CA LEU A 74 -7.05 1.62 -26.24
C LEU A 74 -7.47 2.86 -27.04
N ASP A 75 -7.83 3.93 -26.32
CA ASP A 75 -8.17 5.22 -26.93
C ASP A 75 -6.96 5.82 -27.65
N PRO A 76 -7.13 6.48 -28.82
CA PRO A 76 -6.05 7.16 -29.52
C PRO A 76 -5.21 8.12 -28.64
N SER A 77 -5.83 8.73 -27.63
CA SER A 77 -5.16 9.61 -26.65
C SER A 77 -4.14 8.84 -25.81
N ILE A 78 -4.50 7.64 -25.34
CA ILE A 78 -3.61 6.78 -24.56
C ILE A 78 -2.49 6.23 -25.43
N ILE A 79 -2.80 5.79 -26.66
CA ILE A 79 -1.78 5.31 -27.59
C ILE A 79 -0.78 6.44 -27.93
N TYR A 80 -1.26 7.67 -28.13
CA TYR A 80 -0.41 8.82 -28.34
C TYR A 80 0.46 9.13 -27.10
N LEU A 81 -0.12 9.07 -25.90
CA LEU A 81 0.60 9.27 -24.64
C LEU A 81 1.75 8.25 -24.51
N TYR A 82 1.51 6.96 -24.76
CA TYR A 82 2.55 5.92 -24.74
C TYR A 82 3.70 6.19 -25.72
N SER A 83 3.45 6.94 -26.79
CA SER A 83 4.51 7.32 -27.73
C SER A 83 5.39 8.46 -27.23
N ILE A 84 4.96 9.25 -26.24
CA ILE A 84 5.69 10.41 -25.73
C ILE A 84 6.16 10.25 -24.28
N LEU A 85 5.59 9.31 -23.52
CA LEU A 85 6.02 9.01 -22.16
C LEU A 85 7.49 8.59 -22.11
N HIS A 86 8.19 9.10 -21.10
CA HIS A 86 9.57 8.77 -20.78
C HIS A 86 9.61 7.43 -20.03
N TYR A 87 10.73 6.72 -20.11
CA TYR A 87 10.93 5.46 -19.38
C TYR A 87 12.36 5.36 -18.83
N LEU A 88 12.60 4.37 -17.98
CA LEU A 88 13.95 4.04 -17.48
C LEU A 88 14.53 2.86 -18.26
N SER A 89 15.78 2.99 -18.71
CA SER A 89 16.51 1.88 -19.34
C SER A 89 16.79 0.74 -18.36
N GLN A 90 16.92 1.05 -17.07
CA GLN A 90 16.95 0.08 -15.98
C GLN A 90 15.53 -0.36 -15.64
N ARG A 91 15.29 -1.67 -15.59
CA ARG A 91 14.00 -2.24 -15.21
C ARG A 91 13.90 -2.44 -13.70
N TYR A 92 12.65 -2.53 -13.21
CA TYR A 92 12.31 -2.83 -11.82
C TYR A 92 12.93 -1.87 -10.80
N VAL A 93 12.95 -0.59 -11.16
CA VAL A 93 13.27 0.45 -10.19
C VAL A 93 11.98 0.80 -9.45
N ASP A 94 12.01 0.63 -8.12
CA ASP A 94 10.92 1.04 -7.24
C ASP A 94 10.61 2.53 -7.47
N PHE A 95 9.36 2.89 -7.24
CA PHE A 95 8.84 4.22 -7.41
C PHE A 95 7.88 4.53 -6.27
N PHE A 96 6.90 5.40 -6.51
CA PHE A 96 5.99 5.90 -5.50
C PHE A 96 5.21 4.76 -4.82
N GLN A 97 5.30 4.68 -3.48
CA GLN A 97 4.61 3.69 -2.65
C GLN A 97 4.67 2.28 -3.25
N GLY A 98 5.87 1.75 -3.47
CA GLY A 98 6.13 0.38 -3.96
C GLY A 98 5.66 0.05 -5.38
N SER A 99 5.13 1.02 -6.12
CA SER A 99 4.99 0.89 -7.58
C SER A 99 6.35 0.88 -8.28
N SER A 100 6.37 0.67 -9.59
CA SER A 100 7.57 0.82 -10.43
C SER A 100 7.30 1.71 -11.65
N PHE A 101 8.36 2.17 -12.31
CA PHE A 101 8.21 2.95 -13.54
C PHE A 101 7.68 2.09 -14.69
N ALA A 102 6.75 2.64 -15.48
CA ALA A 102 6.15 1.95 -16.61
C ALA A 102 6.97 2.09 -17.91
N ASP A 103 7.09 1.00 -18.68
CA ASP A 103 7.59 0.99 -20.06
C ASP A 103 6.57 0.31 -20.99
N PHE A 104 5.61 1.12 -21.48
CA PHE A 104 4.55 0.66 -22.37
C PHE A 104 5.02 0.21 -23.75
N ARG A 105 6.31 0.28 -24.08
CA ARG A 105 6.83 -0.36 -25.30
C ARG A 105 6.94 -1.88 -25.14
N THR A 106 6.75 -2.39 -23.93
CA THR A 106 6.79 -3.80 -23.59
C THR A 106 5.37 -4.35 -23.45
N GLU A 107 5.14 -5.56 -23.94
CA GLU A 107 3.80 -6.17 -23.90
C GLU A 107 3.35 -6.47 -22.46
N SER A 108 4.27 -6.81 -21.55
CA SER A 108 3.93 -7.10 -20.13
C SER A 108 3.32 -5.87 -19.48
N ASP A 109 4.04 -4.74 -19.49
CA ASP A 109 3.58 -3.51 -18.82
C ASP A 109 2.24 -3.02 -19.37
N VAL A 110 2.02 -3.20 -20.68
CA VAL A 110 0.75 -2.84 -21.31
C VAL A 110 -0.37 -3.73 -20.76
N ARG A 111 -0.18 -5.05 -20.66
CA ARG A 111 -1.20 -5.99 -20.19
C ARG A 111 -1.44 -5.87 -18.68
N ASP A 112 -0.37 -5.86 -17.91
CA ASP A 112 -0.40 -5.79 -16.45
C ASP A 112 -0.99 -4.45 -16.00
N GLY A 113 -0.66 -3.36 -16.71
CA GLY A 113 -1.24 -2.04 -16.47
C GLY A 113 -2.75 -1.93 -16.76
N ARG A 114 -3.34 -2.88 -17.50
CA ARG A 114 -4.82 -2.95 -17.65
C ARG A 114 -5.50 -3.70 -16.52
N LYS A 115 -4.76 -4.52 -15.78
CA LYS A 115 -5.25 -5.40 -14.71
C LYS A 115 -4.78 -4.89 -13.36
N SER A 116 -5.10 -3.62 -13.09
CA SER A 116 -4.50 -2.94 -11.96
C SER A 116 -4.93 -3.48 -10.59
N MET A 117 -6.11 -4.10 -10.52
CA MET A 117 -6.64 -4.72 -9.30
C MET A 117 -6.45 -6.23 -9.37
N HIS A 118 -5.81 -6.81 -8.35
CA HIS A 118 -5.35 -8.20 -8.36
C HIS A 118 -6.47 -9.25 -8.36
N ASP A 119 -7.72 -8.86 -8.07
CA ASP A 119 -8.73 -9.81 -7.56
C ASP A 119 -10.09 -9.78 -8.27
N SER A 120 -10.17 -9.26 -9.49
CA SER A 120 -11.42 -9.33 -10.24
C SER A 120 -11.19 -9.69 -11.70
N ASP A 121 -11.45 -10.97 -12.00
CA ASP A 121 -11.61 -11.48 -13.38
C ASP A 121 -12.91 -10.95 -14.04
N THR A 122 -13.66 -10.08 -13.36
CA THR A 122 -14.85 -9.46 -13.92
C THR A 122 -14.47 -8.37 -14.93
N ALA A 123 -15.22 -8.28 -16.03
CA ALA A 123 -14.97 -7.24 -17.03
C ALA A 123 -15.14 -5.83 -16.44
N ALA A 124 -15.90 -5.68 -15.35
CA ALA A 124 -16.04 -4.45 -14.58
C ALA A 124 -14.73 -4.01 -13.90
N ALA A 125 -13.77 -4.90 -13.69
CA ALA A 125 -12.45 -4.56 -13.14
C ALA A 125 -11.48 -3.97 -14.15
N HIS A 126 -11.77 -4.14 -15.45
CA HIS A 126 -10.87 -3.64 -16.48
C HIS A 126 -10.95 -2.12 -16.59
N MET A 127 -9.76 -1.51 -16.58
CA MET A 127 -9.61 -0.07 -16.76
C MET A 127 -10.27 0.41 -18.05
N ARG A 128 -10.87 1.60 -18.03
CA ARG A 128 -11.51 2.20 -19.21
C ARG A 128 -10.49 2.46 -20.33
N PRO A 129 -10.86 2.34 -21.63
CA PRO A 129 -9.96 2.56 -22.76
C PRO A 129 -9.18 3.89 -22.78
N TRP A 130 -9.74 4.94 -22.18
CA TRP A 130 -9.17 6.29 -22.12
C TRP A 130 -8.41 6.58 -20.82
N MET A 131 -8.22 5.57 -19.96
CA MET A 131 -7.43 5.67 -18.73
C MET A 131 -6.17 4.84 -18.88
N THR A 132 -5.11 5.19 -18.15
CA THR A 132 -3.86 4.40 -18.11
C THR A 132 -3.15 4.57 -16.77
N PRO A 133 -2.43 3.55 -16.28
CA PRO A 133 -1.41 3.82 -15.28
C PRO A 133 -0.28 4.68 -15.83
N LEU A 134 0.30 5.49 -14.94
CA LEU A 134 1.56 6.21 -15.10
C LEU A 134 2.69 5.56 -14.29
N SER A 135 2.35 4.69 -13.33
CA SER A 135 3.26 3.77 -12.65
C SER A 135 2.72 2.33 -12.73
N MET A 136 3.60 1.35 -12.81
CA MET A 136 3.22 -0.07 -12.80
C MET A 136 2.97 -0.52 -11.37
N LEU A 137 1.94 -1.34 -11.18
CA LEU A 137 1.70 -1.93 -9.87
C LEU A 137 2.82 -2.90 -9.52
N GLY A 138 3.42 -2.65 -8.35
CA GLY A 138 4.28 -3.61 -7.68
C GLY A 138 3.46 -4.60 -6.86
N ASN A 139 4.13 -5.23 -5.91
CA ASN A 139 3.53 -6.22 -5.03
C ASN A 139 2.75 -5.55 -3.89
N HIS A 140 1.46 -5.26 -4.13
CA HIS A 140 0.46 -4.78 -3.16
C HIS A 140 0.59 -3.33 -2.70
N ASP A 141 0.39 -2.37 -3.60
CA ASP A 141 0.68 -0.97 -3.27
C ASP A 141 -0.13 0.02 -4.13
N SER A 142 0.30 1.29 -4.18
CA SER A 142 -0.45 2.35 -4.86
C SER A 142 -0.04 2.58 -6.32
N VAL A 143 -1.03 2.86 -7.18
CA VAL A 143 -0.85 3.14 -8.60
C VAL A 143 -1.24 4.57 -8.93
N ILE A 144 -0.40 5.26 -9.71
CA ILE A 144 -0.72 6.56 -10.28
C ILE A 144 -1.45 6.31 -11.59
N LEU A 145 -2.66 6.85 -11.73
CA LEU A 145 -3.53 6.67 -12.89
C LEU A 145 -3.83 8.00 -13.54
N TYR A 146 -3.99 7.99 -14.85
CA TYR A 146 -4.37 9.16 -15.64
C TYR A 146 -5.64 8.87 -16.44
N ASP A 147 -6.63 9.77 -16.33
CA ASP A 147 -7.83 9.79 -17.16
C ASP A 147 -7.70 10.85 -18.26
N ALA A 148 -7.59 10.42 -19.51
CA ALA A 148 -7.43 11.31 -20.65
C ALA A 148 -8.70 12.08 -21.06
N LYS A 149 -9.90 11.61 -20.67
CA LYS A 149 -11.16 12.31 -20.94
C LYS A 149 -11.33 13.48 -19.99
N ARG A 150 -11.14 13.25 -18.70
CA ARG A 150 -11.27 14.27 -17.64
C ARG A 150 -10.01 15.11 -17.49
N HIS A 151 -8.87 14.60 -17.97
CA HIS A 151 -7.54 15.17 -17.77
C HIS A 151 -7.22 15.35 -16.28
N VAL A 152 -7.31 14.24 -15.54
CA VAL A 152 -7.02 14.18 -14.11
C VAL A 152 -6.07 13.03 -13.81
N ILE A 153 -5.25 13.20 -12.78
CA ILE A 153 -4.40 12.16 -12.22
C ILE A 153 -4.98 11.77 -10.85
N GLY A 154 -5.04 10.49 -10.56
CA GLY A 154 -5.39 10.00 -9.23
C GLY A 154 -4.43 8.91 -8.79
N ILE A 155 -4.23 8.80 -7.48
CA ILE A 155 -3.40 7.77 -6.86
C ILE A 155 -4.33 6.81 -6.14
N PHE A 156 -4.21 5.51 -6.41
CA PHE A 156 -5.13 4.49 -5.90
C PHE A 156 -4.37 3.35 -5.25
N ASP A 157 -4.80 2.98 -4.05
CA ASP A 157 -4.29 1.83 -3.34
C ASP A 157 -5.02 0.55 -3.76
N GLN A 158 -4.25 -0.48 -4.13
CA GLN A 158 -4.78 -1.74 -4.59
C GLN A 158 -5.45 -2.57 -3.49
N ILE A 159 -4.93 -2.51 -2.26
CA ILE A 159 -5.42 -3.33 -1.14
C ILE A 159 -6.79 -2.83 -0.69
N TRP A 160 -6.92 -1.52 -0.57
CA TRP A 160 -8.11 -0.91 0.02
C TRP A 160 -9.16 -0.51 -1.01
N GLY A 161 -8.80 -0.47 -2.30
CA GLY A 161 -9.69 -0.01 -3.34
C GLY A 161 -10.14 1.44 -3.09
N ARG A 162 -9.20 2.32 -2.71
CA ARG A 162 -9.47 3.73 -2.40
C ARG A 162 -8.32 4.62 -2.86
N SER A 163 -8.55 5.93 -2.96
CA SER A 163 -7.52 6.87 -3.36
C SER A 163 -6.47 7.07 -2.28
N SER A 164 -5.20 6.78 -2.57
CA SER A 164 -4.05 7.04 -1.71
C SER A 164 -3.40 8.40 -1.94
N ASP A 165 -4.08 9.30 -2.64
CA ASP A 165 -3.59 10.65 -2.84
C ASP A 165 -3.58 11.42 -1.51
N PRO A 166 -2.40 11.83 -1.00
CA PRO A 166 -2.32 12.54 0.28
C PRO A 166 -2.94 13.95 0.22
N ASN A 167 -3.03 14.55 -0.96
CA ASN A 167 -3.52 15.92 -1.17
C ASN A 167 -5.02 16.00 -1.33
N LEU A 168 -5.66 14.85 -1.54
CA LEU A 168 -7.10 14.78 -1.75
C LEU A 168 -7.92 15.23 -0.52
N TYR A 169 -7.25 15.35 0.64
CA TYR A 169 -7.81 15.84 1.90
C TYR A 169 -7.39 17.25 2.27
N GLU A 170 -6.75 18.02 1.38
CA GLU A 170 -6.41 19.39 1.72
C GLU A 170 -7.70 20.19 2.01
N GLY A 171 -7.88 20.60 3.27
CA GLY A 171 -9.08 21.27 3.76
C GLY A 171 -10.21 20.36 4.25
N TRP A 172 -10.12 19.04 4.10
CA TRP A 172 -11.09 18.07 4.65
C TRP A 172 -10.96 17.94 6.17
N VAL A 173 -12.10 17.90 6.85
CA VAL A 173 -12.24 17.66 8.29
C VAL A 173 -12.30 16.16 8.54
N CYS A 174 -11.37 15.66 9.35
CA CYS A 174 -11.29 14.27 9.78
C CYS A 174 -11.54 14.16 11.28
N GLU A 175 -12.06 13.01 11.72
CA GLU A 175 -12.19 12.62 13.13
C GLU A 175 -11.10 11.63 13.50
N SER A 176 -10.46 11.80 14.67
CA SER A 176 -9.52 10.83 15.25
C SER A 176 -9.85 10.61 16.72
N GLU A 177 -9.59 9.40 17.20
CA GLU A 177 -9.72 9.00 18.60
C GLU A 177 -8.34 9.03 19.29
N LEU A 178 -8.27 9.55 20.50
CA LEU A 178 -7.10 9.54 21.37
C LEU A 178 -7.10 8.29 22.26
N ASP A 179 -5.96 7.98 22.89
CA ASP A 179 -5.80 6.78 23.75
C ASP A 179 -6.77 6.73 24.94
N ASP A 180 -7.32 7.88 25.36
CA ASP A 180 -8.33 7.98 26.42
C ASP A 180 -9.77 7.78 25.91
N GLY A 181 -9.94 7.49 24.62
CA GLY A 181 -11.22 7.32 23.93
C GLY A 181 -11.91 8.64 23.55
N SER A 182 -11.30 9.79 23.81
CA SER A 182 -11.84 11.08 23.37
C SER A 182 -11.59 11.29 21.88
N ARG A 183 -12.54 11.92 21.19
CA ARG A 183 -12.43 12.21 19.76
C ARG A 183 -12.14 13.68 19.52
N TYR A 184 -11.30 13.96 18.54
CA TYR A 184 -11.03 15.32 18.10
C TYR A 184 -11.13 15.44 16.58
N LEU A 185 -11.54 16.62 16.12
CA LEU A 185 -11.62 16.95 14.71
C LEU A 185 -10.40 17.72 14.27
N PHE A 186 -9.90 17.44 13.07
CA PHE A 186 -8.78 18.16 12.50
C PHE A 186 -8.91 18.28 10.98
N LYS A 187 -8.42 19.38 10.41
CA LYS A 187 -8.16 19.51 8.97
C LYS A 187 -6.75 19.09 8.64
N LYS A 188 -6.58 18.36 7.54
CA LYS A 188 -5.27 18.25 6.89
C LYS A 188 -5.04 19.53 6.08
N VAL A 189 -3.97 20.25 6.40
CA VAL A 189 -3.50 21.39 5.61
C VAL A 189 -2.28 20.98 4.79
N GLU A 190 -1.86 21.85 3.86
CA GLU A 190 -0.63 21.71 3.07
C GLU A 190 0.54 21.16 3.94
N GLU A 191 1.31 20.22 3.38
CA GLU A 191 2.42 19.51 4.04
C GLU A 191 2.01 18.49 5.13
N GLY A 192 0.73 18.07 5.18
CA GLY A 192 0.28 17.00 6.06
C GLY A 192 0.14 17.41 7.54
N ARG A 193 0.24 18.71 7.85
CA ARG A 193 -0.03 19.23 9.19
C ARG A 193 -1.52 19.06 9.52
N LYS A 194 -1.80 18.72 10.78
CA LYS A 194 -3.16 18.63 11.32
C LYS A 194 -3.48 19.92 12.07
N VAL A 195 -4.53 20.63 11.67
CA VAL A 195 -5.04 21.81 12.38
C VAL A 195 -6.32 21.40 13.09
N GLN A 196 -6.41 21.63 14.41
CA GLN A 196 -7.63 21.33 15.15
C GLN A 196 -8.81 22.11 14.59
N CYS A 197 -9.94 21.43 14.47
CA CYS A 197 -11.14 21.97 13.85
C CYS A 197 -12.34 21.90 14.79
N GLU A 198 -13.32 22.72 14.48
CA GLU A 198 -14.57 22.81 15.24
C GLU A 198 -15.64 21.91 14.62
N ALA A 199 -16.59 21.45 15.43
CA ALA A 199 -17.64 20.52 15.00
C ALA A 199 -18.57 21.07 13.89
N TRP A 200 -18.64 22.39 13.70
CA TRP A 200 -19.43 22.99 12.63
C TRP A 200 -18.79 22.80 11.25
N GLU A 201 -17.47 22.72 11.17
CA GLU A 201 -16.75 22.54 9.90
C GLU A 201 -17.02 21.16 9.31
N LEU A 202 -17.11 20.12 10.16
CA LEU A 202 -17.52 18.78 9.74
C LEU A 202 -18.96 18.79 9.19
N LYS A 203 -19.87 19.53 9.84
CA LYS A 203 -21.26 19.62 9.38
C LYS A 203 -21.38 20.33 8.03
N GLU A 204 -20.59 21.38 7.80
CA GLU A 204 -20.54 22.03 6.48
C GLU A 204 -19.99 21.10 5.40
N GLN A 205 -18.99 20.28 5.72
CA GLN A 205 -18.48 19.29 4.79
C GLN A 205 -19.55 18.23 4.47
N MET A 206 -20.19 17.64 5.48
CA MET A 206 -21.27 16.65 5.25
C MET A 206 -22.43 17.24 4.43
N LYS A 207 -22.73 18.53 4.59
CA LYS A 207 -23.75 19.22 3.78
C LYS A 207 -23.33 19.35 2.32
N ARG A 208 -22.05 19.63 2.05
CA ARG A 208 -21.50 19.73 0.69
C ARG A 208 -21.51 18.38 0.00
N ASP A 209 -21.07 17.33 0.70
CA ASP A 209 -21.07 15.96 0.17
C ASP A 209 -22.50 15.52 -0.19
N GLN A 210 -23.50 15.89 0.63
CA GLN A 210 -24.91 15.61 0.34
C GLN A 210 -25.45 16.41 -0.87
N GLU A 211 -25.05 17.67 -1.05
CA GLU A 211 -25.45 18.48 -2.20
C GLU A 211 -24.86 17.96 -3.52
N GLU A 212 -23.62 17.44 -3.50
CA GLU A 212 -22.96 16.84 -4.66
C GLU A 212 -23.60 15.50 -5.09
N GLU A 213 -24.09 14.70 -4.14
CA GLU A 213 -24.83 13.46 -4.43
C GLU A 213 -26.21 13.74 -5.05
N GLU A 214 -26.88 14.82 -4.65
CA GLU A 214 -28.22 15.18 -5.15
C GLU A 214 -28.21 15.79 -6.57
N GLU A 215 -27.15 16.49 -6.99
CA GLU A 215 -27.02 17.03 -8.37
C GLU A 215 -26.69 15.95 -9.43
N GLY A 216 -26.37 14.72 -9.03
CA GLY A 216 -25.99 13.63 -9.94
C GLY A 216 -27.16 12.80 -10.50
N VAL A 217 -28.40 13.02 -10.04
CA VAL A 217 -29.57 12.18 -10.36
C VAL A 217 -30.63 12.98 -11.13
N ASP A 218 -30.27 13.50 -12.30
CA ASP A 218 -31.27 13.89 -13.32
C ASP A 218 -31.73 12.63 -14.07
N VAL A 219 -32.52 11.80 -13.40
CA VAL A 219 -33.33 10.78 -14.10
C VAL A 219 -34.65 11.44 -14.45
N ASP A 220 -34.76 11.89 -15.70
CA ASP A 220 -36.01 12.22 -16.38
C ASP A 220 -36.98 11.04 -16.25
N ASN A 221 -37.79 11.03 -15.19
CA ASN A 221 -38.91 10.10 -15.06
C ASN A 221 -40.20 10.90 -15.26
N GLU A 222 -40.46 11.22 -16.52
CA GLU A 222 -41.76 11.73 -16.95
C GLU A 222 -42.82 10.65 -16.73
N ALA A 223 -43.72 10.95 -15.80
CA ALA A 223 -45.16 10.76 -15.87
C ALA A 223 -45.69 9.37 -16.24
N LYS A 224 -46.34 8.74 -15.26
CA LYS A 224 -47.67 8.16 -15.41
C LYS A 224 -48.36 8.08 -14.05
N GLU A 225 -49.27 9.03 -13.84
CA GLU A 225 -50.43 8.85 -12.96
C GLU A 225 -51.34 7.81 -13.62
N ASP A 226 -51.82 6.83 -12.85
CA ASP A 226 -53.26 6.57 -12.68
C ASP A 226 -53.52 5.24 -11.93
N GLU A 227 -54.32 5.39 -10.87
CA GLU A 227 -55.40 4.52 -10.37
C GLU A 227 -55.09 3.13 -9.75
N ASP A 228 -55.35 3.08 -8.43
CA ASP A 228 -56.15 2.09 -7.69
C ASP A 228 -56.19 0.63 -8.19
N GLU A 229 -55.73 -0.30 -7.36
CA GLU A 229 -56.58 -1.33 -6.74
C GLU A 229 -55.79 -2.17 -5.73
N GLU A 230 -56.46 -2.48 -4.63
CA GLU A 230 -56.04 -3.39 -3.57
C GLU A 230 -55.87 -4.80 -4.16
N ASP A 231 -54.70 -5.42 -4.00
CA ASP A 231 -54.61 -6.87 -3.87
C ASP A 231 -53.29 -7.28 -3.20
N GLU A 232 -53.43 -8.22 -2.27
CA GLU A 232 -52.36 -8.90 -1.56
C GLU A 232 -51.65 -9.91 -2.51
N GLU A 233 -50.44 -10.28 -2.09
CA GLU A 233 -49.63 -11.43 -2.52
C GLU A 233 -48.39 -11.10 -3.39
N ASP A 234 -47.30 -11.74 -2.96
CA ASP A 234 -45.98 -11.90 -3.59
C ASP A 234 -45.00 -10.73 -3.50
N GLU A 235 -44.26 -10.71 -2.38
CA GLU A 235 -42.91 -10.15 -2.26
C GLU A 235 -41.97 -10.94 -3.19
N ASP A 236 -42.09 -10.71 -4.50
CA ASP A 236 -41.00 -11.01 -5.43
C ASP A 236 -39.88 -10.01 -5.13
N GLU A 237 -38.77 -10.52 -4.59
CA GLU A 237 -37.50 -9.84 -4.51
C GLU A 237 -37.16 -9.29 -5.90
N ASP A 238 -37.40 -8.00 -6.08
CA ASP A 238 -36.92 -7.20 -7.20
C ASP A 238 -35.38 -7.27 -7.15
N GLU A 239 -34.82 -8.30 -7.78
CA GLU A 239 -33.44 -8.34 -8.26
C GLU A 239 -33.30 -7.25 -9.34
N GLY A 240 -33.45 -5.99 -8.92
CA GLY A 240 -33.04 -4.84 -9.67
C GLY A 240 -31.60 -5.10 -10.06
N ALA A 241 -31.37 -5.25 -11.37
CA ALA A 241 -30.05 -5.51 -11.91
C ALA A 241 -29.11 -4.42 -11.40
N ASP A 242 -28.35 -4.74 -10.35
CA ASP A 242 -27.25 -3.93 -9.86
C ASP A 242 -26.35 -3.73 -11.08
N VAL A 243 -26.46 -2.55 -11.70
CA VAL A 243 -25.56 -2.12 -12.76
C VAL A 243 -24.20 -2.14 -12.11
N GLU A 244 -23.44 -3.20 -12.39
CA GLU A 244 -22.17 -3.53 -11.73
C GLU A 244 -21.30 -2.28 -11.70
N LYS A 245 -21.34 -1.59 -10.56
CA LYS A 245 -20.84 -0.23 -10.45
C LYS A 245 -19.35 -0.31 -10.67
N ASN A 246 -18.90 0.29 -11.77
CA ASN A 246 -17.53 0.11 -12.18
C ASN A 246 -16.65 0.90 -11.23
N TYR A 247 -15.73 0.21 -10.58
CA TYR A 247 -14.75 0.80 -9.67
C TYR A 247 -14.03 2.02 -10.27
N TRP A 248 -13.84 2.06 -11.60
CA TRP A 248 -13.19 3.15 -12.30
C TRP A 248 -14.08 4.38 -12.58
N ASP A 249 -15.41 4.21 -12.56
CA ASP A 249 -16.35 5.32 -12.74
C ASP A 249 -16.48 6.13 -11.44
N GLU A 250 -16.33 5.47 -10.28
CA GLU A 250 -16.17 6.08 -8.95
C GLU A 250 -14.70 6.40 -8.61
N MET A 251 -13.96 7.00 -9.56
CA MET A 251 -12.68 7.67 -9.25
C MET A 251 -12.89 8.91 -8.34
N GLU A 252 -13.80 8.85 -7.37
CA GLU A 252 -13.98 9.81 -6.30
C GLU A 252 -13.10 9.40 -5.12
N SER A 253 -12.04 10.19 -4.91
CA SER A 253 -11.73 10.89 -3.65
C SER A 253 -11.91 10.21 -2.28
N ARG A 254 -12.00 8.88 -2.19
CA ARG A 254 -12.14 8.20 -0.90
C ARG A 254 -10.77 7.87 -0.31
N PRO A 255 -10.59 8.03 1.01
CA PRO A 255 -9.26 7.90 1.60
C PRO A 255 -8.79 6.47 1.58
N ALA A 256 -7.62 6.24 1.01
CA ALA A 256 -6.80 5.14 1.43
C ALA A 256 -6.34 5.43 2.87
N PRO A 257 -6.30 4.41 3.73
CA PRO A 257 -5.56 4.53 4.98
C PRO A 257 -4.12 4.94 4.63
N ASN A 258 -3.51 5.80 5.46
CA ASN A 258 -2.10 6.17 5.34
C ASN A 258 -1.30 4.88 5.12
N ASN A 259 -0.91 4.62 3.88
CA ASN A 259 -0.18 3.42 3.56
C ASN A 259 1.16 3.55 4.27
N SER A 260 1.51 2.51 5.02
CA SER A 260 2.67 2.45 5.87
C SER A 260 3.90 2.52 4.98
N ALA A 261 4.38 3.72 4.66
CA ALA A 261 5.81 3.92 4.48
C ALA A 261 6.44 3.16 5.66
N GLY A 262 7.19 2.09 5.37
CA GLY A 262 7.62 1.16 6.41
C GLY A 262 8.17 1.96 7.59
N TRP A 263 7.98 1.50 8.83
CA TRP A 263 8.34 2.20 10.08
C TRP A 263 9.63 3.04 10.02
N GLU A 264 10.61 2.63 9.21
CA GLU A 264 11.84 3.37 8.89
C GLU A 264 11.69 4.75 8.24
N TRP A 265 10.50 5.08 7.75
CA TRP A 265 10.11 6.36 7.17
C TRP A 265 9.07 7.10 8.02
N ASP A 266 8.84 6.67 9.25
CA ASP A 266 7.99 7.41 10.20
C ASP A 266 8.48 8.87 10.29
N PRO A 267 7.62 9.86 10.00
CA PRO A 267 7.97 11.28 10.06
C PRO A 267 8.64 11.69 11.38
N GLU A 268 8.26 11.09 12.51
CA GLU A 268 8.87 11.39 13.82
C GLU A 268 10.34 10.97 13.87
N LEU A 269 10.70 9.90 13.16
CA LEU A 269 12.06 9.38 13.08
C LEU A 269 12.89 10.07 12.00
N VAL A 270 12.34 10.30 10.81
CA VAL A 270 13.11 10.84 9.68
C VAL A 270 13.25 12.35 9.71
N THR A 271 12.29 13.09 10.28
CA THR A 271 12.35 14.57 10.32
C THR A 271 13.61 15.08 11.02
N PRO A 272 14.00 14.57 12.21
CA PRO A 272 15.26 14.97 12.84
C PRO A 272 16.50 14.63 11.99
N VAL A 273 16.47 13.51 11.27
CA VAL A 273 17.58 13.07 10.40
C VAL A 273 17.72 14.01 9.21
N TYR A 274 16.62 14.38 8.54
CA TYR A 274 16.64 15.39 7.47
C TYR A 274 17.09 16.77 7.96
N ARG A 275 16.66 17.19 9.16
CA ARG A 275 17.14 18.47 9.73
C ARG A 275 18.65 18.46 9.99
N LYS A 276 19.22 17.30 10.32
CA LYS A 276 20.66 17.14 10.57
C LYS A 276 21.48 17.17 9.27
N HIS A 277 21.02 16.48 8.23
CA HIS A 277 21.78 16.31 6.97
C HIS A 277 21.40 17.30 5.86
N GLY A 278 20.30 18.02 6.04
CA GLY A 278 19.72 18.88 5.01
C GLY A 278 18.97 18.09 3.95
N TRP A 279 18.48 18.82 2.94
CA TRP A 279 17.85 18.22 1.76
C TRP A 279 18.91 17.71 0.79
N PRO A 280 18.61 16.64 0.01
CA PRO A 280 19.48 16.14 -1.04
C PRO A 280 19.91 17.27 -1.98
N SER A 281 21.20 17.55 -1.99
CA SER A 281 21.90 18.54 -2.80
C SER A 281 23.26 17.96 -3.20
N ASP A 282 24.06 18.66 -4.01
CA ASP A 282 25.37 18.14 -4.44
C ASP A 282 26.31 17.80 -3.28
N SER A 283 26.14 18.47 -2.13
CA SER A 283 26.89 18.25 -0.89
C SER A 283 26.22 17.29 0.10
N PHE A 284 25.09 16.68 -0.25
CA PHE A 284 24.39 15.76 0.65
C PHE A 284 25.18 14.47 0.82
N ASP A 285 25.48 14.15 2.08
CA ASP A 285 26.14 12.91 2.49
C ASP A 285 25.08 11.83 2.71
N GLY A 286 24.73 11.12 1.63
CA GLY A 286 23.72 10.07 1.66
C GLY A 286 24.08 8.91 2.61
N ASP A 287 25.38 8.60 2.75
CA ASP A 287 25.84 7.52 3.63
C ASP A 287 25.64 7.90 5.10
N ALA A 288 26.02 9.14 5.47
CA ALA A 288 25.81 9.64 6.82
C ALA A 288 24.31 9.75 7.17
N PHE A 289 23.48 10.15 6.20
CA PHE A 289 22.02 10.15 6.35
C PHE A 289 21.48 8.75 6.64
N GLN A 290 21.85 7.75 5.82
CA GLN A 290 21.39 6.38 5.98
C GLN A 290 21.83 5.79 7.33
N VAL A 291 23.06 6.05 7.77
CA VAL A 291 23.54 5.61 9.08
C VAL A 291 22.68 6.19 10.20
N ASP A 292 22.40 7.49 10.18
CA ASP A 292 21.58 8.12 11.21
C ASP A 292 20.11 7.68 11.16
N GLN A 293 19.56 7.43 9.97
CA GLN A 293 18.23 6.84 9.81
C GLN A 293 18.15 5.46 10.46
N VAL A 294 19.08 4.56 10.13
CA VAL A 294 19.13 3.21 10.71
C VAL A 294 19.26 3.27 12.24
N ARG A 295 20.04 4.21 12.76
CA ARG A 295 20.17 4.43 14.21
C ARG A 295 18.90 4.96 14.84
N ALA A 296 18.23 5.93 14.23
CA ALA A 296 16.95 6.46 14.71
C ALA A 296 15.89 5.35 14.80
N VAL A 297 15.80 4.51 13.77
CA VAL A 297 14.91 3.35 13.72
C VAL A 297 15.24 2.32 14.81
N ALA A 298 16.52 1.97 14.94
CA ALA A 298 16.97 1.01 15.95
C ALA A 298 16.73 1.52 17.37
N ARG A 299 16.94 2.83 17.61
CA ARG A 299 16.68 3.47 18.90
C ARG A 299 15.19 3.47 19.23
N ALA A 300 14.33 3.86 18.30
CA ALA A 300 12.89 3.86 18.53
C ALA A 300 12.36 2.45 18.82
N ARG A 301 12.88 1.42 18.14
CA ARG A 301 12.58 0.02 18.46
C ARG A 301 13.12 -0.40 19.84
N ALA A 302 14.31 0.05 20.21
CA ALA A 302 14.86 -0.20 21.53
C ALA A 302 13.98 0.42 22.63
N GLU A 303 13.49 1.64 22.41
CA GLU A 303 12.55 2.34 23.30
C GLU A 303 11.20 1.61 23.38
N ASP A 304 10.64 1.14 22.26
CA ASP A 304 9.43 0.31 22.25
C ASP A 304 9.64 -0.99 23.05
N ILE A 305 10.71 -1.75 22.77
CA ILE A 305 11.05 -2.99 23.50
C ILE A 305 11.19 -2.73 24.99
N ALA A 306 11.82 -1.62 25.36
CA ALA A 306 12.00 -1.19 26.74
C ALA A 306 10.68 -0.85 27.44
N GLN A 307 9.70 -0.31 26.72
CA GLN A 307 8.40 0.11 27.26
C GLN A 307 7.38 -1.04 27.30
N ARG A 308 7.53 -2.08 26.46
CA ARG A 308 6.59 -3.21 26.37
C ARG A 308 6.21 -3.86 27.70
N PRO A 309 7.13 -4.17 28.63
CA PRO A 309 6.74 -4.78 29.91
C PRO A 309 5.78 -3.88 30.71
N LEU A 310 6.08 -2.57 30.76
CA LEU A 310 5.24 -1.59 31.44
C LEU A 310 3.87 -1.45 30.75
N ALA A 311 3.87 -1.36 29.41
CA ALA A 311 2.64 -1.32 28.62
C ALA A 311 1.79 -2.58 28.85
N ALA A 312 2.41 -3.77 28.88
CA ALA A 312 1.73 -5.03 29.13
C ALA A 312 1.06 -5.08 30.51
N VAL A 313 1.69 -4.52 31.55
CA VAL A 313 1.07 -4.38 32.87
C VAL A 313 -0.13 -3.44 32.80
N GLN A 314 0.01 -2.26 32.19
CA GLN A 314 -1.09 -1.30 32.06
C GLN A 314 -2.28 -1.88 31.29
N THR A 315 -2.01 -2.59 30.19
CA THR A 315 -3.04 -3.27 29.40
C THR A 315 -3.73 -4.36 30.23
N ALA A 316 -2.97 -5.18 30.97
CA ALA A 316 -3.55 -6.22 31.83
C ALA A 316 -4.36 -5.64 33.00
N GLU A 317 -3.91 -4.55 33.62
CA GLU A 317 -4.65 -3.82 34.65
C GLU A 317 -5.97 -3.27 34.11
N HIS A 318 -5.95 -2.69 32.91
CA HIS A 318 -7.13 -2.20 32.22
C HIS A 318 -8.14 -3.32 31.94
N TYR A 319 -7.69 -4.46 31.44
CA TYR A 319 -8.57 -5.61 31.22
C TYR A 319 -9.17 -6.17 32.51
N VAL A 320 -8.36 -6.30 33.57
CA VAL A 320 -8.86 -6.74 34.88
C VAL A 320 -9.90 -5.76 35.42
N LYS A 321 -9.66 -4.45 35.32
CA LYS A 321 -10.59 -3.41 35.75
C LYS A 321 -11.91 -3.47 34.97
N ARG A 322 -11.84 -3.49 33.63
CA ARG A 322 -13.01 -3.60 32.75
C ARG A 322 -13.82 -4.86 33.05
N GLN A 323 -13.15 -5.99 33.28
CA GLN A 323 -13.81 -7.24 33.64
C GLN A 323 -14.48 -7.15 35.01
N GLN A 324 -13.85 -6.52 36.01
CA GLN A 324 -14.46 -6.31 37.33
C GLN A 324 -15.72 -5.45 37.24
N GLU A 325 -15.70 -4.39 36.43
CA GLU A 325 -16.87 -3.53 36.18
C GLU A 325 -17.99 -4.31 35.47
N GLN A 326 -17.64 -5.13 34.47
CA GLN A 326 -18.58 -5.99 33.77
C GLN A 326 -19.18 -7.05 34.72
N GLU A 327 -18.37 -7.71 35.55
CA GLU A 327 -18.85 -8.67 36.53
C GLU A 327 -19.76 -8.03 37.57
N ALA A 328 -19.43 -6.83 38.05
CA ALA A 328 -20.29 -6.10 38.99
C ALA A 328 -21.69 -5.84 38.41
N SER A 329 -21.79 -5.64 37.08
CA SER A 329 -23.06 -5.46 36.38
C SER A 329 -23.80 -6.79 36.12
N VAL A 330 -23.08 -7.83 35.69
CA VAL A 330 -23.68 -9.07 35.17
C VAL A 330 -23.88 -10.15 36.24
N MET A 331 -23.10 -10.15 37.32
CA MET A 331 -23.19 -11.16 38.37
C MET A 331 -24.51 -11.11 39.17
N PRO A 332 -25.05 -9.94 39.58
CA PRO A 332 -26.31 -9.92 40.33
C PRO A 332 -27.49 -10.52 39.55
N PRO A 333 -27.72 -10.21 38.26
CA PRO A 333 -28.73 -10.88 37.46
C PRO A 333 -28.55 -12.40 37.35
N ARG A 334 -27.31 -12.89 37.21
CA ARG A 334 -27.03 -14.34 37.18
C ARG A 334 -27.36 -15.01 38.50
N LEU A 335 -26.96 -14.41 39.63
CA LEU A 335 -27.29 -14.94 40.95
C LEU A 335 -28.81 -14.94 41.21
N ALA A 336 -29.52 -13.92 40.74
CA ALA A 336 -30.98 -13.87 40.79
C ALA A 336 -31.63 -14.99 39.94
N ARG A 337 -31.16 -15.20 38.71
CA ARG A 337 -31.58 -16.32 37.83
C ARG A 337 -31.33 -17.67 38.49
N LEU A 338 -30.18 -17.84 39.14
CA LEU A 338 -29.85 -19.07 39.87
C LEU A 338 -30.84 -19.33 41.03
N ALA A 339 -31.24 -18.29 41.75
CA ALA A 339 -32.15 -18.41 42.89
C ALA A 339 -33.60 -18.78 42.49
N VAL A 340 -34.00 -18.50 41.25
CA VAL A 340 -35.36 -18.78 40.75
C VAL A 340 -35.41 -19.93 39.74
N ALA A 341 -34.29 -20.61 39.48
CA ALA A 341 -34.22 -21.73 38.54
C ALA A 341 -35.22 -22.83 38.94
N ALA A 342 -36.10 -23.20 38.01
CA ALA A 342 -37.18 -24.16 38.27
C ALA A 342 -36.77 -25.60 37.92
N THR A 343 -35.75 -25.75 37.08
CA THR A 343 -35.23 -27.04 36.64
C THR A 343 -33.74 -27.18 36.92
N VAL A 344 -33.28 -28.45 37.00
CA VAL A 344 -31.86 -28.78 37.17
C VAL A 344 -31.03 -28.25 36.00
N ASP A 345 -31.56 -28.28 34.77
CA ASP A 345 -30.86 -27.81 33.58
C ASP A 345 -30.67 -26.29 33.57
N GLU A 346 -31.69 -25.53 34.01
CA GLU A 346 -31.58 -24.08 34.19
C GLU A 346 -30.54 -23.72 35.27
N GLU A 347 -30.54 -24.45 36.38
CA GLU A 347 -29.56 -24.28 37.46
C GLU A 347 -28.13 -24.50 36.95
N TRP A 348 -27.89 -25.61 36.23
CA TRP A 348 -26.58 -25.92 35.67
C TRP A 348 -26.12 -24.90 34.62
N THR A 349 -27.04 -24.42 33.78
CA THR A 349 -26.72 -23.39 32.77
C THR A 349 -26.24 -22.11 33.44
N VAL A 350 -26.95 -21.62 34.46
CA VAL A 350 -26.56 -20.39 35.17
C VAL A 350 -25.27 -20.59 35.97
N ARG A 351 -25.08 -21.74 36.63
CA ARG A 351 -23.82 -22.08 37.32
C ARG A 351 -22.64 -22.12 36.36
N TRP A 352 -22.83 -22.65 35.15
CA TRP A 352 -21.80 -22.67 34.11
C TRP A 352 -21.43 -21.27 33.64
N GLU A 353 -22.41 -20.39 33.40
CA GLU A 353 -22.15 -18.98 33.05
C GLU A 353 -21.35 -18.24 34.13
N ILE A 354 -21.70 -18.47 35.41
CA ILE A 354 -20.97 -17.92 36.56
C ILE A 354 -19.53 -18.44 36.58
N TRP A 355 -19.36 -19.76 36.47
CA TRP A 355 -18.05 -20.41 36.47
C TRP A 355 -17.16 -19.90 35.32
N GLN A 356 -17.71 -19.72 34.11
CA GLN A 356 -16.97 -19.19 32.97
C GLN A 356 -16.46 -17.76 33.23
N ALA A 357 -17.30 -16.91 33.83
CA ALA A 357 -16.90 -15.55 34.19
C ALA A 357 -15.80 -15.54 35.25
N GLU A 358 -15.98 -16.32 36.32
CA GLU A 358 -14.98 -16.46 37.38
C GLU A 358 -13.63 -16.97 36.82
N ARG A 359 -13.68 -17.96 35.93
CA ARG A 359 -12.49 -18.52 35.28
C ARG A 359 -11.79 -17.49 34.40
N HIS A 360 -12.54 -16.72 33.62
CA HIS A 360 -11.98 -15.65 32.80
C HIS A 360 -11.27 -14.58 33.65
N THR A 361 -11.86 -14.20 34.76
CA THR A 361 -11.25 -13.25 35.72
C THR A 361 -10.01 -13.82 36.39
N GLU A 362 -10.01 -15.10 36.76
CA GLU A 362 -8.81 -15.79 37.26
C GLU A 362 -7.68 -15.77 36.24
N ASP A 363 -7.97 -16.06 34.96
CA ASP A 363 -7.00 -16.05 33.88
C ASP A 363 -6.44 -14.65 33.62
N LEU A 364 -7.28 -13.61 33.64
CA LEU A 364 -6.83 -12.21 33.53
C LEU A 364 -5.94 -11.79 34.70
N ARG A 365 -6.28 -12.16 35.94
CA ARG A 365 -5.44 -11.90 37.12
C ARG A 365 -4.11 -12.63 37.03
N LYS A 366 -4.09 -13.86 36.51
CA LYS A 366 -2.87 -14.61 36.28
C LYS A 366 -1.98 -13.91 35.24
N LYS A 367 -2.55 -13.43 34.13
CA LYS A 367 -1.83 -12.64 33.11
C LYS A 367 -1.25 -11.35 33.71
N LEU A 368 -2.04 -10.62 34.50
CA LEU A 368 -1.56 -9.42 35.19
C LEU A 368 -0.37 -9.73 36.10
N LYS A 369 -0.48 -10.78 36.92
CA LYS A 369 0.62 -11.20 37.80
C LYS A 369 1.88 -11.56 37.01
N GLN A 370 1.75 -12.29 35.90
CA GLN A 370 2.87 -12.63 35.03
C GLN A 370 3.52 -11.37 34.43
N ALA A 371 2.72 -10.42 33.92
CA ALA A 371 3.23 -9.16 33.39
C ALA A 371 3.96 -8.32 34.46
N GLN A 372 3.45 -8.32 35.70
CA GLN A 372 4.08 -7.66 36.84
C GLN A 372 5.41 -8.33 37.21
N GLU A 373 5.46 -9.66 37.27
CA GLU A 373 6.69 -10.42 37.53
C GLU A 373 7.74 -10.19 36.45
N THR A 374 7.35 -10.16 35.17
CA THR A 374 8.27 -9.85 34.08
C THR A 374 8.78 -8.41 34.15
N THR A 375 7.89 -7.44 34.41
CA THR A 375 8.27 -6.04 34.59
C THR A 375 9.24 -5.87 35.75
N GLU A 376 9.01 -6.52 36.89
CA GLU A 376 9.92 -6.46 38.04
C GLU A 376 11.31 -7.05 37.71
N ARG A 377 11.34 -8.14 36.92
CA ARG A 377 12.59 -8.78 36.49
C ARG A 377 13.40 -7.92 35.53
N LEU A 378 12.72 -7.21 34.62
CA LEU A 378 13.36 -6.47 33.53
C LEU A 378 13.56 -4.97 33.85
N CYS A 379 12.68 -4.42 34.67
CA CYS A 379 12.63 -3.01 35.05
C CYS A 379 12.40 -2.87 36.58
N PRO A 380 13.36 -3.29 37.42
CA PRO A 380 13.19 -3.42 38.89
C PRO A 380 12.85 -2.12 39.64
N ASN A 381 12.91 -0.95 38.98
CA ASN A 381 12.51 0.33 39.57
C ASN A 381 11.27 0.95 38.90
N LYS A 382 10.60 0.23 38.00
CA LYS A 382 9.56 0.76 37.09
C LYS A 382 9.99 1.98 36.27
N GLN A 383 11.30 2.24 36.25
CA GLN A 383 11.91 3.21 35.36
C GLN A 383 12.32 2.44 34.11
N GLY A 384 12.15 3.08 32.95
CA GLY A 384 12.71 2.55 31.72
C GLY A 384 14.22 2.34 31.83
N PRO A 385 14.81 1.53 30.95
CA PRO A 385 16.26 1.34 30.89
C PRO A 385 16.96 2.70 30.81
N GLY A 386 18.11 2.79 31.50
CA GLY A 386 18.95 3.98 31.39
C GLY A 386 19.50 4.16 29.97
N ASP A 387 20.04 5.34 29.67
CA ASP A 387 20.61 5.64 28.35
C ASP A 387 21.64 4.60 27.88
N GLU A 388 22.47 4.08 28.79
CA GLU A 388 23.47 3.05 28.48
C GLU A 388 22.82 1.71 28.05
N GLU A 389 21.73 1.31 28.68
CA GLU A 389 20.99 0.09 28.35
C GLU A 389 20.24 0.24 27.02
N LEU A 390 19.64 1.42 26.78
CA LEU A 390 19.04 1.76 25.49
C LEU A 390 20.06 1.69 24.35
N LEU A 391 21.29 2.17 24.56
CA LEU A 391 22.36 2.06 23.57
C LEU A 391 22.74 0.60 23.26
N LEU A 392 22.73 -0.28 24.27
CA LEU A 392 22.97 -1.71 24.06
C LEU A 392 21.83 -2.37 23.27
N LEU A 393 20.58 -1.97 23.53
CA LEU A 393 19.41 -2.43 22.78
C LEU A 393 19.43 -1.91 21.33
N GLU A 394 19.76 -0.62 21.12
CA GLU A 394 19.96 -0.01 19.81
C GLU A 394 21.02 -0.81 19.02
N LEU A 395 22.19 -1.06 19.61
CA LEU A 395 23.25 -1.85 18.98
C LEU A 395 22.78 -3.26 18.61
N LYS A 396 22.02 -3.91 19.49
CA LYS A 396 21.48 -5.24 19.23
C LYS A 396 20.50 -5.23 18.05
N GLU A 397 19.61 -4.24 17.96
CA GLU A 397 18.69 -4.06 16.82
C GLU A 397 19.46 -3.77 15.52
N ILE A 398 20.51 -2.94 15.55
CA ILE A 398 21.37 -2.71 14.38
C ILE A 398 22.03 -4.02 13.92
N GLN A 399 22.56 -4.82 14.83
CA GLN A 399 23.18 -6.11 14.49
C GLN A 399 22.17 -7.10 13.88
N ILE A 400 20.93 -7.07 14.35
CA ILE A 400 19.84 -7.87 13.80
C ILE A 400 19.54 -7.41 12.37
N ASN A 401 19.28 -6.11 12.17
CA ASN A 401 18.97 -5.54 10.86
C ASN A 401 20.10 -5.80 9.87
N LEU A 402 21.37 -5.66 10.28
CA LEU A 402 22.53 -5.97 9.45
C LEU A 402 22.52 -7.44 8.99
N ARG A 403 22.22 -8.38 9.90
CA ARG A 403 22.17 -9.81 9.58
C ARG A 403 20.98 -10.16 8.69
N VAL A 404 19.83 -9.54 8.89
CA VAL A 404 18.66 -9.72 8.02
C VAL A 404 18.95 -9.16 6.64
N GLY A 405 19.47 -7.93 6.56
CA GLY A 405 19.88 -7.27 5.32
C GLY A 405 20.89 -8.08 4.52
N GLN A 406 21.93 -8.62 5.16
CA GLN A 406 22.90 -9.53 4.51
C GLN A 406 22.23 -10.75 3.86
N CYS A 407 21.23 -11.35 4.54
CA CYS A 407 20.49 -12.46 3.95
C CYS A 407 19.66 -11.99 2.75
N THR A 408 18.96 -10.86 2.87
CA THR A 408 18.16 -10.29 1.77
C THR A 408 19.01 -9.98 0.54
N THR A 409 20.16 -9.32 0.71
CA THR A 409 21.10 -9.04 -0.40
C THR A 409 21.57 -10.33 -1.07
N SER A 410 22.01 -11.33 -0.30
CA SER A 410 22.44 -12.61 -0.88
C SER A 410 21.32 -13.39 -1.57
N ILE A 411 20.06 -13.24 -1.13
CA ILE A 411 18.89 -13.81 -1.81
C ILE A 411 18.73 -13.12 -3.17
N GLY A 412 18.70 -11.78 -3.20
CA GLY A 412 18.55 -11.01 -4.44
C GLY A 412 19.66 -11.30 -5.46
N GLU A 413 20.92 -11.35 -5.03
CA GLU A 413 22.06 -11.74 -5.88
C GLU A 413 21.87 -13.13 -6.50
N CYS A 414 21.39 -14.10 -5.71
CA CYS A 414 21.12 -15.45 -6.22
C CYS A 414 19.93 -15.48 -7.20
N GLU A 415 18.88 -14.68 -6.95
CA GLU A 415 17.72 -14.57 -7.83
C GLU A 415 18.09 -13.95 -9.18
N GLU A 416 18.91 -12.90 -9.18
CA GLU A 416 19.46 -12.30 -10.39
C GLU A 416 20.34 -13.29 -11.19
N GLU A 417 21.20 -14.05 -10.51
CA GLU A 417 22.00 -15.10 -11.15
C GLU A 417 21.12 -16.18 -11.78
N VAL A 418 20.07 -16.63 -11.08
CA VAL A 418 19.09 -17.61 -11.60
C VAL A 418 18.36 -17.05 -12.83
N ALA A 419 17.92 -15.80 -12.78
CA ALA A 419 17.25 -15.14 -13.90
C ALA A 419 18.18 -15.03 -15.12
N ALA A 420 19.43 -14.61 -14.92
CA ALA A 420 20.44 -14.51 -15.97
C ALA A 420 20.76 -15.87 -16.60
N LEU A 421 20.92 -16.93 -15.79
CA LEU A 421 21.17 -18.29 -16.27
C LEU A 421 19.99 -18.83 -17.08
N ARG A 422 18.75 -18.62 -16.63
CA ARG A 422 17.54 -19.01 -17.36
C ARG A 422 17.43 -18.29 -18.70
N ALA A 423 17.68 -16.98 -18.73
CA ALA A 423 17.69 -16.21 -19.96
C ALA A 423 18.77 -16.71 -20.95
N TRP A 424 19.97 -16.99 -20.45
CA TRP A 424 21.06 -17.57 -21.25
C TRP A 424 20.69 -18.95 -21.81
N MET A 425 20.10 -19.83 -20.99
CA MET A 425 19.63 -21.16 -21.42
C MET A 425 18.57 -21.07 -22.52
N GLY A 426 17.67 -20.09 -22.43
CA GLY A 426 16.65 -19.82 -23.45
C GLY A 426 17.22 -19.38 -24.80
N GLY A 427 18.43 -18.81 -24.81
CA GLY A 427 19.14 -18.41 -26.04
C GLY A 427 19.97 -19.51 -26.70
N LEU A 428 20.12 -20.69 -26.07
CA LEU A 428 20.90 -21.79 -26.63
C LEU A 428 20.15 -22.54 -27.74
N PRO A 429 20.86 -22.99 -28.81
CA PRO A 429 20.24 -23.77 -29.88
C PRO A 429 19.76 -25.13 -29.38
N ASP A 430 18.77 -25.72 -30.06
CA ASP A 430 18.15 -27.00 -29.68
C ASP A 430 19.13 -28.19 -29.63
N GLY A 431 20.27 -28.11 -30.32
CA GLY A 431 21.32 -29.12 -30.24
C GLY A 431 22.18 -29.07 -28.97
N ALA A 432 22.04 -28.04 -28.13
CA ALA A 432 22.90 -27.79 -26.97
C ALA A 432 22.38 -28.41 -25.65
N GLU A 433 21.72 -29.56 -25.73
CA GLU A 433 21.06 -30.22 -24.58
C GLU A 433 21.98 -30.48 -23.38
N LEU A 434 23.26 -30.82 -23.63
CA LEU A 434 24.22 -31.02 -22.55
C LEU A 434 24.50 -29.72 -21.78
N ALA A 435 24.63 -28.59 -22.48
CA ALA A 435 24.87 -27.30 -21.85
C ALA A 435 23.64 -26.83 -21.07
N LYS A 436 22.44 -26.99 -21.64
CA LYS A 436 21.16 -26.72 -20.94
C LYS A 436 21.04 -27.54 -19.65
N ARG A 437 21.37 -28.84 -19.69
CA ARG A 437 21.34 -29.71 -18.51
C ARG A 437 22.33 -29.29 -17.42
N VAL A 438 23.56 -28.93 -17.80
CA VAL A 438 24.58 -28.48 -16.84
C VAL A 438 24.15 -27.16 -16.18
N ALA A 439 23.65 -26.21 -16.98
CA ALA A 439 23.18 -24.93 -16.45
C ALA A 439 21.92 -25.10 -15.58
N GLN A 440 21.01 -26.01 -15.93
CA GLN A 440 19.88 -26.35 -15.07
C GLN A 440 20.34 -26.84 -13.69
N GLY A 441 21.38 -27.69 -13.62
CA GLY A 441 21.94 -28.12 -12.35
C GLY A 441 22.53 -26.97 -11.50
N VAL A 442 23.06 -25.92 -12.14
CA VAL A 442 23.51 -24.70 -11.44
C VAL A 442 22.32 -23.89 -10.95
N VAL A 443 21.27 -23.76 -11.77
CA VAL A 443 20.01 -23.09 -11.39
C VAL A 443 19.39 -23.78 -10.17
N ASP A 444 19.27 -25.11 -10.19
CA ASP A 444 18.70 -25.88 -9.09
C ASP A 444 19.51 -25.68 -7.80
N ALA A 445 20.85 -25.73 -7.89
CA ALA A 445 21.73 -25.48 -6.74
C ALA A 445 21.60 -24.04 -6.18
N ARG A 446 21.34 -23.04 -7.03
CA ARG A 446 21.09 -21.66 -6.59
C ARG A 446 19.72 -21.50 -5.94
N LEU A 447 18.70 -22.17 -6.47
CA LEU A 447 17.36 -22.19 -5.85
C LEU A 447 17.40 -22.83 -4.45
N ASP A 448 18.14 -23.93 -4.28
CA ASP A 448 18.36 -24.53 -2.97
C ASP A 448 19.09 -23.57 -2.01
N ALA A 449 20.08 -22.82 -2.51
CA ALA A 449 20.78 -21.81 -1.72
C ALA A 449 19.85 -20.66 -1.30
N ILE A 450 18.96 -20.19 -2.19
CA ILE A 450 17.92 -19.19 -1.89
C ILE A 450 17.00 -19.73 -0.78
N ALA A 451 16.49 -20.96 -0.92
CA ALA A 451 15.61 -21.57 0.07
C ALA A 451 16.27 -21.63 1.47
N HIS A 452 17.54 -22.04 1.54
CA HIS A 452 18.30 -22.04 2.79
C HIS A 452 18.55 -20.63 3.36
N LEU A 453 18.80 -19.63 2.51
CA LEU A 453 18.96 -18.24 2.95
C LEU A 453 17.64 -17.65 3.48
N VAL A 454 16.51 -17.98 2.84
CA VAL A 454 15.17 -17.61 3.29
C VAL A 454 14.87 -18.24 4.66
N GLU A 455 15.10 -19.54 4.82
CA GLU A 455 14.94 -20.22 6.12
C GLU A 455 15.84 -19.59 7.19
N ARG A 456 17.10 -19.27 6.85
CA ARG A 456 18.04 -18.61 7.77
C ARG A 456 17.60 -17.19 8.14
N ARG A 457 17.06 -16.43 7.19
CA ARG A 457 16.49 -15.10 7.41
C ARG A 457 15.30 -15.20 8.36
N GLN A 458 14.37 -16.11 8.09
CA GLN A 458 13.19 -16.33 8.93
C GLN A 458 13.59 -16.78 10.34
N GLY A 459 14.45 -17.78 10.46
CA GLY A 459 14.93 -18.25 11.77
C GLY A 459 15.77 -17.23 12.54
N ARG A 460 16.24 -16.15 11.90
CA ARG A 460 16.83 -14.98 12.58
C ARG A 460 15.74 -14.05 13.07
N ILE A 461 14.74 -13.76 12.24
CA ILE A 461 13.55 -12.97 12.61
C ILE A 461 12.83 -13.64 13.80
N ASP A 462 12.52 -14.93 13.71
CA ASP A 462 11.85 -15.68 14.77
C ASP A 462 12.65 -15.69 16.08
N ARG A 463 13.99 -15.78 16.01
CA ARG A 463 14.83 -15.68 17.22
C ARG A 463 14.75 -14.30 17.84
N VAL A 464 14.63 -13.26 17.03
CA VAL A 464 14.49 -11.89 17.50
C VAL A 464 13.12 -11.69 18.12
N GLU A 465 12.07 -12.17 17.47
CA GLU A 465 10.71 -12.17 18.01
C GLU A 465 10.65 -12.95 19.32
N LYS A 466 11.23 -14.15 19.37
CA LYS A 466 11.32 -14.94 20.59
C LYS A 466 12.16 -14.25 21.68
N LEU A 467 13.24 -13.56 21.31
CA LEU A 467 14.01 -12.77 22.26
C LEU A 467 13.18 -11.59 22.77
N ARG A 468 12.38 -10.95 21.91
CA ARG A 468 11.44 -9.88 22.28
C ARG A 468 10.36 -10.42 23.22
N GLU A 469 9.77 -11.58 22.92
CA GLU A 469 8.79 -12.26 23.77
C GLU A 469 9.37 -12.73 25.10
N SER A 470 10.65 -13.16 25.13
CA SER A 470 11.31 -13.57 26.38
C SER A 470 11.78 -12.39 27.23
N SER A 471 11.92 -11.21 26.59
CA SER A 471 12.23 -9.92 27.21
C SER A 471 10.97 -9.06 27.39
N ALA A 472 9.78 -9.63 27.18
CA ALA A 472 8.47 -9.09 27.55
C ALA A 472 7.83 -10.06 28.55
#